data_AF-A0A835MJJ4-F1
#
_entry.id   AF-A0A835MJJ4-F1
#
_cell.length_a   1.000
_cell.length_b   1.000
_cell.length_c   1.000
_cell.angle_alpha   90.00
_cell.angle_beta   90.00
_cell.angle_gamma   90.00
#
_symmetry.space_group_name_H-M   'P 1'
#
loop_
_entity.id
_entity.type
_entity.pdbx_description
1 polymer ?
#
loop_
_entity_poly.entity_id
_entity_poly.type
_entity_poly.pdbx_seq_one_letter_code
_entity_poly.pdbx_strand_id
1 'polypeptide(L)'
;MKIQPGSAFFIQFITRYRHGNGSFWQRVTTAARWVGTRSAEIGDGFNQEAAASVVAGLAIHRAEKNYARDVIRWIDDTLIKFASKFGDYVQEDPSTFRLSSNFSLYPRFMYFLRRPQFIDVFNSSPDETAFFRLMLNREGVVGSLIMIQPTLLQYSFEEPPIPVLLDVSSICPDVILLFDSYFYVVIHYGLKIAQWKLGVYTN
;
A
#
# COMPACT_ATOMS: atom_id res chain seq x y z
N MET A 1 15.37 -20.70 -20.81
CA MET A 1 15.57 -19.64 -21.84
C MET A 1 16.65 -18.70 -21.32
N LYS A 2 17.86 -18.70 -21.88
CA LYS A 2 18.93 -17.78 -21.44
C LYS A 2 18.69 -16.42 -22.10
N ILE A 3 18.34 -15.41 -21.31
CA ILE A 3 18.13 -14.04 -21.77
C ILE A 3 19.50 -13.44 -22.09
N GLN A 4 19.69 -12.89 -23.29
CA GLN A 4 20.93 -12.22 -23.65
C GLN A 4 20.97 -10.81 -23.04
N PRO A 5 22.10 -10.36 -22.46
CA PRO A 5 22.25 -8.99 -21.96
C PRO A 5 21.96 -7.98 -23.08
N GLY A 6 21.15 -6.95 -22.79
CA GLY A 6 20.76 -5.94 -23.79
C GLY A 6 19.58 -6.34 -24.68
N SER A 7 18.97 -7.52 -24.45
CA SER A 7 17.71 -7.91 -25.09
C SER A 7 16.50 -7.50 -24.23
N ALA A 8 15.39 -7.16 -24.89
CA ALA A 8 14.11 -7.00 -24.23
C ALA A 8 13.51 -8.37 -23.87
N PHE A 9 13.07 -8.53 -22.62
CA PHE A 9 12.27 -9.64 -22.17
C PHE A 9 10.80 -9.35 -22.43
N PHE A 10 10.13 -10.25 -23.16
CA PHE A 10 8.73 -10.11 -23.54
C PHE A 10 7.86 -11.04 -22.69
N ILE A 11 6.73 -10.53 -22.22
CA ILE A 11 5.66 -11.29 -21.58
C ILE A 11 4.38 -11.01 -22.34
N GLN A 12 3.63 -12.07 -22.67
CA GLN A 12 2.32 -11.95 -23.28
C GLN A 12 1.27 -12.62 -22.40
N PHE A 13 0.24 -11.85 -22.05
CA PHE A 13 -0.95 -12.32 -21.35
C PHE A 13 -2.06 -12.52 -22.37
N ILE A 14 -2.53 -13.76 -22.50
CA ILE A 14 -3.66 -14.11 -23.37
C ILE A 14 -4.80 -14.58 -22.48
N THR A 15 -5.87 -13.79 -22.40
CA THR A 15 -7.07 -14.11 -21.61
C THR A 15 -8.24 -14.37 -22.56
N ARG A 16 -8.73 -15.60 -22.59
CA ARG A 16 -9.95 -15.99 -23.31
C ARG A 16 -11.11 -16.05 -22.34
N TYR A 17 -12.21 -15.40 -22.66
CA TYR A 17 -13.37 -15.33 -21.78
C TYR A 17 -14.67 -15.19 -22.56
N ARG A 18 -15.79 -15.52 -21.90
CA ARG A 18 -17.13 -15.25 -22.43
C ARG A 18 -17.56 -13.86 -21.99
N HIS A 19 -17.81 -12.98 -22.96
CA HIS A 19 -18.29 -11.63 -22.71
C HIS A 19 -19.77 -11.65 -22.25
N GLY A 20 -20.24 -10.56 -21.63
CA GLY A 20 -21.60 -10.50 -21.05
C GLY A 20 -22.74 -10.72 -22.05
N ASN A 21 -22.49 -10.47 -23.34
CA ASN A 21 -23.43 -10.74 -24.44
C ASN A 21 -23.35 -12.19 -24.98
N GLY A 22 -22.61 -13.08 -24.33
CA GLY A 22 -22.48 -14.50 -24.71
C GLY A 22 -21.40 -14.79 -25.76
N SER A 23 -20.80 -13.76 -26.39
CA SER A 23 -19.74 -13.97 -27.38
C SER A 23 -18.39 -14.32 -26.72
N PHE A 24 -17.53 -15.06 -27.44
CA PHE A 24 -16.19 -15.42 -26.98
C PHE A 24 -15.17 -14.37 -27.41
N TRP A 25 -14.43 -13.83 -26.45
CA TRP A 25 -13.44 -12.78 -26.66
C TRP A 25 -12.05 -13.28 -26.24
N GLN A 26 -11.03 -12.74 -26.89
CA GLN A 26 -9.63 -12.93 -26.51
C GLN A 26 -8.98 -11.57 -26.32
N ARG A 27 -8.51 -11.28 -25.11
CA ARG A 27 -7.69 -10.11 -24.82
C ARG A 27 -6.23 -10.53 -24.80
N VAL A 28 -5.40 -9.87 -25.60
CA VAL A 28 -3.95 -10.08 -25.66
C VAL A 28 -3.26 -8.82 -25.20
N THR A 29 -2.42 -8.92 -24.17
CA THR A 29 -1.57 -7.81 -23.70
C THR A 29 -0.13 -8.27 -23.77
N THR A 30 0.71 -7.57 -24.54
CA THR A 30 2.14 -7.87 -24.66
C THR A 30 2.93 -6.74 -24.02
N ALA A 31 3.80 -7.08 -23.07
CA ALA A 31 4.70 -6.14 -22.40
C ALA A 31 6.15 -6.55 -22.66
N ALA A 32 7.04 -5.57 -22.73
CA ALA A 32 8.47 -5.77 -22.89
C ALA A 32 9.24 -5.00 -21.82
N ARG A 33 10.30 -5.58 -21.27
CA ARG A 33 11.21 -4.92 -20.32
C ARG A 33 12.65 -5.20 -20.70
N TRP A 34 13.48 -4.16 -20.77
CA TRP A 34 14.90 -4.31 -21.01
C TRP A 34 15.58 -5.06 -19.86
N VAL A 35 16.45 -6.01 -20.20
CA VAL A 35 17.19 -6.80 -19.21
C VAL A 35 18.68 -6.41 -19.25
N GLY A 36 19.11 -5.70 -18.21
CA GLY A 36 20.51 -5.35 -17.98
C GLY A 36 21.11 -6.16 -16.82
N THR A 37 22.39 -6.51 -16.92
CA THR A 37 23.14 -7.12 -15.81
C THR A 37 23.61 -6.01 -14.86
N ARG A 38 23.00 -5.88 -13.67
CA ARG A 38 23.42 -4.93 -12.62
C ARG A 38 23.61 -3.47 -13.09
N SER A 39 22.65 -2.90 -13.83
CA SER A 39 22.66 -1.47 -14.14
C SER A 39 21.99 -0.65 -13.02
N ALA A 40 22.44 0.59 -12.82
CA ALA A 40 21.79 1.58 -11.95
C ALA A 40 20.30 1.76 -12.28
N GLU A 41 19.94 1.53 -13.55
CA GLU A 41 18.58 1.56 -14.10
C GLU A 41 17.60 0.61 -13.40
N ILE A 42 18.08 -0.44 -12.70
CA ILE A 42 17.22 -1.32 -11.90
C ILE A 42 16.54 -0.53 -10.78
N GLY A 43 17.26 0.41 -10.16
CA GLY A 43 16.71 1.26 -9.13
C GLY A 43 15.72 2.28 -9.70
N ASP A 44 16.04 2.87 -10.86
CA ASP A 44 15.16 3.83 -11.53
C ASP A 44 13.85 3.19 -12.01
N GLY A 45 13.89 1.91 -12.40
CA GLY A 45 12.72 1.15 -12.81
C GLY A 45 11.91 0.53 -11.67
N PHE A 46 12.20 0.86 -10.41
CA PHE A 46 11.47 0.35 -9.26
C PHE A 46 10.18 1.16 -9.02
N ASN A 47 9.05 0.45 -8.96
CA ASN A 47 7.77 1.04 -8.60
C ASN A 47 7.38 0.57 -7.19
N GLN A 48 7.58 1.44 -6.20
CA GLN A 48 7.33 1.14 -4.78
C GLN A 48 5.88 0.81 -4.46
N GLU A 49 4.93 1.42 -5.17
CA GLU A 49 3.50 1.19 -5.01
C GLU A 49 3.10 -0.21 -5.47
N ALA A 50 3.46 -0.56 -6.70
CA ALA A 50 3.22 -1.90 -7.24
C ALA A 50 3.95 -2.98 -6.43
N ALA A 51 5.18 -2.70 -5.99
CA ALA A 51 5.93 -3.61 -5.13
C ALA A 51 5.19 -3.85 -3.80
N ALA A 52 4.68 -2.80 -3.15
CA ALA A 52 3.91 -2.92 -1.92
C ALA A 52 2.65 -3.75 -2.10
N SER A 53 1.87 -3.53 -3.17
CA SER A 53 0.67 -4.33 -3.48
C SER A 53 1.01 -5.81 -3.69
N VAL A 54 2.09 -6.13 -4.42
CA VAL A 54 2.53 -7.52 -4.63
C VAL A 54 3.01 -8.16 -3.34
N VAL A 55 3.80 -7.45 -2.52
CA VAL A 55 4.25 -7.96 -1.22
C VAL A 55 3.07 -8.21 -0.28
N ALA A 56 2.05 -7.37 -0.32
CA ALA A 56 0.82 -7.57 0.45
C ALA A 56 0.07 -8.85 0.04
N GLY A 57 -0.09 -9.12 -1.26
CA GLY A 57 -0.66 -10.38 -1.74
C GLY A 57 0.15 -11.61 -1.31
N LEU A 58 1.49 -11.52 -1.37
CA LEU A 58 2.37 -12.58 -0.86
C LEU A 58 2.27 -12.77 0.65
N ALA A 59 2.11 -11.68 1.42
CA ALA A 59 1.93 -11.72 2.86
C ALA A 59 0.62 -12.44 3.22
N ILE A 60 -0.49 -12.13 2.52
CA ILE A 60 -1.76 -12.84 2.70
C ILE A 60 -1.62 -14.32 2.41
N HIS A 61 -1.01 -14.67 1.27
CA HIS A 61 -0.82 -16.08 0.91
C HIS A 61 0.01 -16.84 1.96
N ARG A 62 1.02 -16.19 2.54
CA ARG A 62 1.79 -16.76 3.66
C ARG A 62 0.96 -16.89 4.93
N ALA A 63 0.08 -15.93 5.21
CA ALA A 63 -0.81 -15.95 6.37
C ALA A 63 -1.89 -17.04 6.30
N GLU A 64 -2.07 -17.71 5.16
CA GLU A 64 -2.92 -18.91 5.05
C GLU A 64 -2.31 -20.13 5.75
N LYS A 65 -0.98 -20.19 5.85
CA LYS A 65 -0.25 -21.38 6.33
C LYS A 65 0.67 -21.11 7.53
N ASN A 66 0.92 -19.85 7.86
CA ASN A 66 1.86 -19.44 8.90
C ASN A 66 1.17 -18.51 9.90
N TYR A 67 1.69 -18.47 11.13
CA TYR A 67 1.21 -17.53 12.13
C TYR A 67 1.56 -16.09 11.78
N ALA A 68 0.74 -15.14 12.23
CA ALA A 68 0.90 -13.71 11.97
C ALA A 68 2.34 -13.21 12.26
N ARG A 69 2.92 -13.65 13.39
CA ARG A 69 4.29 -13.29 13.80
C ARG A 69 5.33 -13.67 12.75
N ASP A 70 5.22 -14.86 12.16
CA ASP A 70 6.19 -15.34 11.16
C ASP A 70 6.06 -14.58 9.84
N VAL A 71 4.83 -14.21 9.47
CA VAL A 71 4.56 -13.36 8.30
C VAL A 71 5.12 -11.96 8.50
N ILE A 72 4.90 -11.35 9.67
CA ILE A 72 5.45 -10.03 10.04
C ILE A 72 6.97 -10.06 10.01
N ARG A 73 7.60 -11.08 10.62
CA ARG A 73 9.04 -11.25 10.58
C ARG A 73 9.56 -11.38 9.15
N TRP A 74 8.85 -12.09 8.29
CA TRP A 74 9.22 -12.16 6.88
C TRP A 74 9.16 -10.80 6.18
N ILE A 75 8.13 -9.98 6.44
CA ILE A 75 8.04 -8.62 5.91
C ILE A 75 9.23 -7.79 6.38
N ASP A 76 9.57 -7.86 7.67
CA ASP A 76 10.71 -7.17 8.27
C ASP A 76 12.04 -7.60 7.65
N ASP A 77 12.29 -8.91 7.55
CA ASP A 77 13.50 -9.46 6.95
C ASP A 77 13.62 -9.05 5.47
N THR A 78 12.51 -8.99 4.74
CA THR A 78 12.47 -8.50 3.36
C THR A 78 12.75 -7.01 3.28
N LEU A 79 12.18 -6.20 4.18
CA LEU A 79 12.43 -4.76 4.25
C LEU A 79 13.87 -4.44 4.60
N ILE A 80 14.46 -5.14 5.57
CA ILE A 80 15.87 -4.97 5.96
C ILE A 80 16.78 -5.30 4.77
N LYS A 81 16.57 -6.45 4.11
CA LYS A 81 17.35 -6.81 2.91
C LYS A 81 17.23 -5.79 1.79
N PHE A 82 16.04 -5.20 1.63
CA PHE A 82 15.81 -4.13 0.66
C PHE A 82 16.57 -2.86 1.05
N ALA A 83 16.42 -2.38 2.29
CA ALA A 83 17.08 -1.19 2.81
C ALA A 83 18.61 -1.32 2.78
N SER A 84 19.16 -2.46 3.20
CA SER A 84 20.61 -2.71 3.17
C SER A 84 21.18 -2.75 1.75
N LYS A 85 20.36 -3.08 0.74
CA LYS A 85 20.79 -3.19 -0.66
C LYS A 85 20.64 -1.89 -1.46
N PHE A 86 19.61 -1.11 -1.17
CA PHE A 86 19.23 0.08 -1.96
C PHE A 86 19.35 1.40 -1.20
N GLY A 87 19.65 1.36 0.11
CA GLY A 87 19.91 2.55 0.90
C GLY A 87 21.39 2.91 0.93
N ASP A 88 21.66 4.22 1.01
CA ASP A 88 22.98 4.78 1.22
C ASP A 88 23.20 5.01 2.72
N TYR A 89 24.28 4.47 3.28
CA TYR A 89 24.62 4.63 4.70
C TYR A 89 26.09 4.32 4.96
N VAL A 90 26.59 4.82 6.09
CA VAL A 90 27.85 4.43 6.69
C VAL A 90 27.56 3.33 7.71
N GLN A 91 28.35 2.26 7.66
CA GLN A 91 28.19 1.14 8.61
C GLN A 91 28.36 1.63 10.06
N GLU A 92 27.55 1.10 10.97
CA GLU A 92 27.50 1.48 12.39
C GLU A 92 27.06 2.93 12.68
N ASP A 93 26.65 3.72 11.68
CA ASP A 93 26.05 5.05 11.88
C ASP A 93 24.62 5.14 11.31
N PRO A 94 23.59 4.88 12.13
CA PRO A 94 22.19 4.92 11.69
C PRO A 94 21.71 6.29 11.20
N SER A 95 22.36 7.38 11.60
CA SER A 95 21.94 8.75 11.25
C SER A 95 22.17 9.08 9.78
N THR A 96 23.05 8.34 9.13
CA THR A 96 23.45 8.52 7.73
C THR A 96 22.50 7.87 6.74
N PHE A 97 21.60 6.99 7.19
CA PHE A 97 20.76 6.20 6.30
C PHE A 97 19.81 7.07 5.46
N ARG A 98 19.90 6.92 4.14
CA ARG A 98 19.04 7.58 3.17
C ARG A 98 18.52 6.59 2.13
N LEU A 99 17.32 6.85 1.64
CA LEU A 99 16.71 6.19 0.49
C LEU A 99 16.38 7.24 -0.57
N SER A 100 16.57 6.89 -1.84
CA SER A 100 16.14 7.75 -2.94
C SER A 100 14.60 7.86 -2.98
N SER A 101 14.09 8.87 -3.69
CA SER A 101 12.65 9.14 -3.81
C SER A 101 11.84 7.95 -4.36
N ASN A 102 12.45 7.12 -5.23
CA ASN A 102 11.81 5.94 -5.81
C ASN A 102 11.58 4.82 -4.78
N PHE A 103 12.29 4.86 -3.64
CA PHE A 103 12.23 3.84 -2.59
C PHE A 103 11.65 4.34 -1.26
N SER A 104 11.57 5.66 -1.06
CA SER A 104 11.32 6.26 0.26
C SER A 104 9.94 5.96 0.86
N LEU A 105 8.93 5.67 0.04
CA LEU A 105 7.59 5.30 0.51
C LEU A 105 7.48 3.80 0.81
N TYR A 106 8.34 2.96 0.23
CA TYR A 106 8.26 1.51 0.44
C TYR A 106 8.35 1.08 1.91
N PRO A 107 9.29 1.60 2.75
CA PRO A 107 9.30 1.32 4.19
C PRO A 107 8.02 1.75 4.90
N ARG A 108 7.40 2.87 4.46
CA ARG A 108 6.13 3.34 5.01
C ARG A 108 5.00 2.36 4.71
N PHE A 109 4.90 1.87 3.46
CA PHE A 109 3.92 0.84 3.13
C PHE A 109 4.13 -0.45 3.93
N MET A 110 5.38 -0.90 4.09
CA MET A 110 5.69 -2.09 4.89
C MET A 110 5.36 -1.88 6.38
N TYR A 111 5.58 -0.67 6.91
CA TYR A 111 5.19 -0.32 8.27
C TYR A 111 3.68 -0.52 8.48
N PHE A 112 2.87 0.02 7.57
CA PHE A 112 1.42 -0.11 7.66
C PHE A 112 0.95 -1.54 7.39
N LEU A 113 1.56 -2.26 6.43
CA LEU A 113 1.23 -3.65 6.08
C LEU A 113 1.46 -4.66 7.23
N ARG A 114 2.28 -4.34 8.24
CA ARG A 114 2.47 -5.22 9.42
C ARG A 114 1.34 -5.16 10.45
N ARG A 115 0.57 -4.08 10.45
CA ARG A 115 -0.53 -3.78 11.39
C ARG A 115 -1.97 -4.01 10.91
N PRO A 116 -2.30 -4.32 9.64
CA PRO A 116 -3.69 -4.42 9.24
C PRO A 116 -4.29 -5.73 9.72
N GLN A 117 -5.61 -5.72 9.75
CA GLN A 117 -6.51 -6.86 9.99
C GLN A 117 -6.31 -8.03 9.01
N PHE A 118 -5.47 -7.87 7.97
CA PHE A 118 -5.12 -8.94 7.04
C PHE A 118 -4.17 -9.98 7.65
N ILE A 119 -3.22 -9.56 8.50
CA ILE A 119 -2.16 -10.42 9.05
C ILE A 119 -2.42 -10.73 10.52
N ASP A 120 -2.59 -9.70 11.33
CA ASP A 120 -3.01 -9.85 12.73
C ASP A 120 -4.53 -9.75 12.81
N VAL A 121 -5.16 -10.89 13.06
CA VAL A 121 -6.62 -11.07 12.99
C VAL A 121 -7.31 -10.86 14.34
N PHE A 122 -6.58 -10.36 15.34
CA PHE A 122 -7.17 -10.00 16.62
C PHE A 122 -8.25 -8.93 16.42
N ASN A 123 -9.40 -9.11 17.07
CA ASN A 123 -10.58 -8.23 16.93
C ASN A 123 -11.25 -8.26 15.53
N SER A 124 -11.14 -9.36 14.80
CA SER A 124 -11.92 -9.61 13.58
C SER A 124 -12.46 -11.04 13.56
N SER A 125 -13.66 -11.23 13.02
CA SER A 125 -14.19 -12.56 12.79
C SER A 125 -13.44 -13.27 11.65
N PRO A 126 -13.48 -14.62 11.59
CA PRO A 126 -12.92 -15.37 10.47
C PRO A 126 -13.48 -14.92 9.11
N ASP A 127 -14.78 -14.62 9.05
CA ASP A 127 -15.46 -14.21 7.83
C ASP A 127 -15.05 -12.81 7.38
N GLU A 128 -14.92 -11.85 8.31
CA GLU A 128 -14.38 -10.51 8.01
C GLU A 128 -12.94 -10.60 7.49
N THR A 129 -12.11 -11.42 8.15
CA THR A 129 -10.73 -11.64 7.72
C THR A 129 -10.67 -12.21 6.30
N ALA A 130 -11.50 -13.22 6.01
CA ALA A 130 -11.59 -13.82 4.69
C ALA A 130 -12.05 -12.79 3.64
N PHE A 131 -13.03 -11.95 3.96
CA PHE A 131 -13.51 -10.88 3.11
C PHE A 131 -12.41 -9.85 2.80
N PHE A 132 -11.72 -9.35 3.82
CA PHE A 132 -10.63 -8.39 3.67
C PHE A 132 -9.50 -8.95 2.80
N ARG A 133 -9.09 -10.20 3.04
CA ARG A 133 -8.05 -10.87 2.23
C ARG A 133 -8.49 -11.08 0.79
N LEU A 134 -9.74 -11.45 0.56
CA LEU A 134 -10.31 -11.60 -0.78
C LEU A 134 -10.28 -10.28 -1.55
N MET A 135 -10.68 -9.18 -0.91
CA MET A 135 -10.68 -7.85 -1.54
C MET A 135 -9.27 -7.41 -1.91
N LEU A 136 -8.27 -7.58 -1.02
CA LEU A 136 -6.89 -7.20 -1.32
C LEU A 136 -6.30 -7.98 -2.51
N ASN A 137 -6.64 -9.26 -2.64
CA ASN A 137 -6.18 -10.11 -3.74
C ASN A 137 -6.90 -9.86 -5.08
N ARG A 138 -8.06 -9.19 -5.04
CA ARG A 138 -8.86 -8.88 -6.22
C ARG A 138 -8.59 -7.48 -6.76
N GLU A 139 -8.25 -6.54 -5.89
CA GLU A 139 -8.05 -5.14 -6.25
C GLU A 139 -6.75 -4.87 -7.00
N GLY A 140 -6.76 -3.77 -7.76
CA GLY A 140 -5.56 -3.24 -8.42
C GLY A 140 -4.66 -2.47 -7.44
N VAL A 141 -3.51 -1.99 -7.95
CA VAL A 141 -2.48 -1.29 -7.14
C VAL A 141 -3.10 -0.20 -6.26
N VAL A 142 -3.87 0.71 -6.84
CA VAL A 142 -4.45 1.86 -6.11
C VAL A 142 -5.36 1.39 -4.96
N GLY A 143 -6.27 0.45 -5.22
CA GLY A 143 -7.17 -0.10 -4.19
C GLY A 143 -6.40 -0.79 -3.07
N SER A 144 -5.38 -1.59 -3.43
CA SER A 144 -4.51 -2.24 -2.45
C SER A 144 -3.74 -1.24 -1.59
N LEU A 145 -3.28 -0.12 -2.15
CA LEU A 145 -2.56 0.90 -1.37
C LEU A 145 -3.46 1.58 -0.34
N ILE A 146 -4.70 1.91 -0.69
CA ILE A 146 -5.67 2.50 0.24
C ILE A 146 -5.97 1.52 1.39
N MET A 147 -6.11 0.23 1.07
CA MET A 147 -6.29 -0.83 2.06
C MET A 147 -5.07 -0.98 2.99
N ILE A 148 -3.84 -0.89 2.45
CA ILE A 148 -2.60 -1.02 3.24
C ILE A 148 -2.40 0.21 4.11
N GLN A 149 -2.48 1.41 3.52
CA GLN A 149 -2.29 2.68 4.17
C GLN A 149 -3.53 3.56 3.89
N PRO A 150 -4.50 3.57 4.82
CA PRO A 150 -5.66 4.44 4.74
C PRO A 150 -5.27 5.91 4.55
N THR A 151 -6.14 6.64 3.87
CA THR A 151 -5.95 8.07 3.63
C THR A 151 -6.70 8.89 4.68
N LEU A 152 -6.13 10.05 5.02
CA LEU A 152 -6.75 11.02 5.92
C LEU A 152 -6.67 12.40 5.26
N LEU A 153 -7.83 12.98 4.97
CA LEU A 153 -7.97 14.30 4.39
C LEU A 153 -8.50 15.26 5.45
N GLN A 154 -7.85 16.41 5.59
CA GLN A 154 -8.27 17.48 6.48
C GLN A 154 -8.97 18.58 5.69
N TYR A 155 -10.13 18.99 6.17
CA TYR A 155 -10.92 20.10 5.68
C TYR A 155 -10.91 21.19 6.75
N SER A 156 -10.55 22.40 6.33
CA SER A 156 -10.62 23.61 7.15
C SER A 156 -11.48 24.65 6.45
N PHE A 157 -11.69 25.80 7.10
CA PHE A 157 -12.41 26.92 6.48
C PHE A 157 -11.52 27.79 5.59
N GLU A 158 -10.22 27.76 5.84
CA GLU A 158 -9.25 28.67 5.19
C GLU A 158 -8.62 28.05 3.95
N GLU A 159 -8.39 26.74 3.99
CA GLU A 159 -7.65 26.03 2.95
C GLU A 159 -8.49 24.92 2.31
N PRO A 160 -8.23 24.60 1.02
CA PRO A 160 -8.82 23.43 0.38
C PRO A 160 -8.38 22.13 1.09
N PRO A 161 -9.05 20.99 0.83
CA PRO A 161 -8.76 19.75 1.53
C PRO A 161 -7.32 19.28 1.28
N ILE A 162 -6.58 19.03 2.36
CA ILE A 162 -5.18 18.59 2.29
C ILE A 162 -5.00 17.19 2.88
N PRO A 163 -4.14 16.34 2.29
CA PRO A 163 -3.79 15.06 2.89
C PRO A 163 -2.91 15.29 4.13
N VAL A 164 -3.28 14.67 5.24
CA VAL A 164 -2.56 14.76 6.51
C VAL A 164 -2.05 13.39 6.95
N LEU A 165 -1.11 13.37 7.89
CA LEU A 165 -0.60 12.12 8.44
C LEU A 165 -1.70 11.40 9.23
N LEU A 166 -1.71 10.07 9.15
CA LEU A 166 -2.59 9.23 9.96
C LEU A 166 -2.04 9.13 11.40
N ASP A 167 -2.08 10.26 12.11
CA ASP A 167 -1.56 10.47 13.45
C ASP A 167 -2.58 11.25 14.29
N VAL A 168 -2.52 11.08 15.61
CA VAL A 168 -3.33 11.83 16.58
C VAL A 168 -3.04 13.32 16.49
N SER A 169 -1.83 13.72 16.10
CA SER A 169 -1.47 15.13 15.90
C SER A 169 -2.33 15.82 14.84
N SER A 170 -2.95 15.08 13.93
CA SER A 170 -3.84 15.62 12.89
C SER A 170 -5.26 15.89 13.39
N ILE A 171 -5.59 15.50 14.62
CA ILE A 171 -6.93 15.71 15.21
C ILE A 171 -6.98 17.10 15.85
N CYS A 172 -7.57 18.06 15.13
CA CYS A 172 -7.74 19.44 15.61
C CYS A 172 -9.23 19.76 15.91
N PRO A 173 -9.52 20.65 16.87
CA PRO A 173 -10.90 21.01 17.23
C PRO A 173 -11.70 21.70 16.13
N ASP A 174 -11.03 22.35 15.20
CA ASP A 174 -11.54 23.28 14.19
C ASP A 174 -11.44 22.74 12.75
N VAL A 175 -11.20 21.44 12.60
CA VAL A 175 -11.11 20.77 11.29
C VAL A 175 -12.09 19.61 11.18
N ILE A 176 -12.45 19.25 9.95
CA ILE A 176 -13.18 18.02 9.63
C ILE A 176 -12.18 17.06 8.99
N LEU A 177 -12.14 15.82 9.46
CA LEU A 177 -11.29 14.78 8.90
C LEU A 177 -12.14 13.78 8.12
N LEU A 178 -11.71 13.43 6.91
CA LEU A 178 -12.24 12.34 6.11
C LEU A 178 -11.20 11.22 6.08
N PHE A 179 -11.51 10.13 6.77
CA PHE A 179 -10.71 8.91 6.78
C PHE A 179 -11.31 7.91 5.79
N ASP A 180 -10.48 7.39 4.89
CA ASP A 180 -10.86 6.35 3.94
C ASP A 180 -9.87 5.17 4.03
N SER A 181 -10.38 4.03 4.51
CA SER A 181 -9.64 2.77 4.61
C SER A 181 -10.01 1.76 3.54
N TYR A 182 -10.63 2.19 2.44
CA TYR A 182 -11.27 1.37 1.41
C TYR A 182 -12.56 0.68 1.89
N PHE A 183 -12.54 0.04 3.07
CA PHE A 183 -13.70 -0.66 3.61
C PHE A 183 -14.68 0.27 4.32
N TYR A 184 -14.16 1.34 4.92
CA TYR A 184 -14.95 2.32 5.65
C TYR A 184 -14.53 3.73 5.28
N VAL A 185 -15.54 4.60 5.18
CA VAL A 185 -15.35 6.04 5.10
C VAL A 185 -15.89 6.64 6.39
N VAL A 186 -15.02 7.31 7.14
CA VAL A 186 -15.35 7.91 8.44
C VAL A 186 -15.14 9.41 8.37
N ILE A 187 -16.16 10.18 8.76
CA ILE A 187 -16.07 11.63 8.89
C ILE A 187 -15.99 11.96 10.38
N HIS A 188 -14.90 12.57 10.78
CA HIS A 188 -14.70 13.08 12.14
C HIS A 188 -14.82 14.59 12.15
N TYR A 189 -15.69 15.11 13.01
CA TYR A 189 -15.83 16.55 13.23
C TYR A 189 -15.05 16.91 14.48
N GLY A 190 -14.12 17.86 14.37
CA GLY A 190 -13.44 18.44 15.52
C GLY A 190 -14.43 19.04 16.52
N LEU A 191 -14.02 19.15 17.79
CA LEU A 191 -14.89 19.56 18.89
C LEU A 191 -15.66 20.86 18.62
N LYS A 192 -15.01 21.90 18.10
CA LYS A 192 -15.66 23.19 17.81
C LYS A 192 -16.68 23.05 16.69
N ILE A 193 -16.35 22.30 15.64
CA ILE A 193 -17.28 22.07 14.52
C ILE A 193 -18.48 21.24 14.97
N ALA A 194 -18.25 20.23 15.82
CA ALA A 194 -19.33 19.44 16.41
C ALA A 194 -20.27 20.31 17.25
N GLN A 195 -19.73 21.23 18.06
CA GLN A 195 -20.53 22.20 18.84
C GLN A 195 -21.35 23.13 17.92
N TRP A 196 -20.74 23.67 16.87
CA TRP A 196 -21.43 24.51 15.88
C TRP A 196 -22.57 23.76 15.19
N LYS A 197 -22.33 22.48 14.81
CA LYS A 197 -23.35 21.62 14.20
C LYS A 197 -24.55 21.37 15.12
N LEU A 198 -24.31 21.28 16.43
CA LEU A 198 -25.34 21.07 17.44
C LEU A 198 -26.05 22.38 17.86
N GLY A 199 -25.61 23.54 17.35
CA GLY A 199 -26.16 24.84 17.74
C GLY A 199 -25.87 25.23 19.19
N VAL A 200 -24.95 24.52 19.86
CA VAL A 200 -24.52 24.84 21.23
C VAL A 200 -23.38 25.85 21.12
N TYR A 201 -23.75 27.11 20.93
CA TYR A 201 -22.82 28.22 21.05
C TYR A 201 -22.57 28.47 22.54
N THR A 202 -21.34 28.26 23.00
CA THR A 202 -20.88 28.92 24.23
C THR A 202 -20.53 30.36 23.82
N ASN A 203 -21.31 31.32 24.31
CA ASN A 203 -20.93 32.74 24.28
C ASN A 203 -19.59 32.95 24.99
#